data_AF-A0A431HTX4-F1
#
_entry.id   AF-A0A431HTX4-F1
#
_cell.length_a   1.000
_cell.length_b   1.000
_cell.length_c   1.000
_cell.angle_alpha   90.00
_cell.angle_beta   90.00
_cell.angle_gamma   90.00
#
_symmetry.space_group_name_H-M   'P 1'
#
loop_
_entity.id
_entity.type
_entity.pdbx_description
1 polymer ?
#
loop_
_entity_poly.entity_id
_entity_poly.type
_entity_poly.pdbx_seq_one_letter_code
_entity_poly.pdbx_strand_id
1 'polypeptide(L)'
;MLAIAFRFPGGRYHATPWGRHVNEAAVAWPPEPWRLLRALLAVWHRKLDPARWPRTRLSALLDRLATEPPQFHLPPAVPAHSRHYLPTRDKTTLVFDAFLRIEAGQPVHAVWPALELDADQLELLDALLDGLGYLGRAESWVEAVREAPPAGRQPDCVPVEADADAENGGGGDGGEMLRLLAARPAAGYAGFRSRALTEFGRARRIADTLPADWLDALAVETGALQKAGWNRPPAAIEIPYRRRPARPSAPRHDRRPGPAIDTVRYALYGRPLPRIEDAIRVGEWLRSTVLRACHPPVPALISGHDLPPGNPHAHAFWLAESAGGDGRIDHVLIHMPDGIPAGVFGVLADPGKLREPARRRPAGDGDADDTDTRAWQLLPEWFG
;
A
#
# COMPACT_ATOMS: atom_id res chain seq x y z
N MET A 1 11.29 -27.83 -13.12
CA MET A 1 11.43 -26.39 -12.95
C MET A 1 10.35 -25.95 -11.98
N LEU A 2 10.69 -25.13 -10.99
CA LEU A 2 9.72 -24.52 -10.09
C LEU A 2 9.51 -23.05 -10.45
N ALA A 3 8.25 -22.61 -10.49
CA ALA A 3 7.89 -21.21 -10.62
C ALA A 3 6.71 -20.88 -9.70
N ILE A 4 6.79 -19.75 -9.03
CA ILE A 4 5.76 -19.23 -8.12
C ILE A 4 5.38 -17.83 -8.58
N ALA A 5 4.09 -17.62 -8.83
CA ALA A 5 3.52 -16.30 -9.11
C ALA A 5 2.96 -15.70 -7.82
N PHE A 6 3.26 -14.42 -7.60
CA PHE A 6 2.73 -13.60 -6.52
C PHE A 6 1.92 -12.44 -7.12
N ARG A 7 0.61 -12.43 -6.88
CA ARG A 7 -0.27 -11.33 -7.27
C ARG A 7 -0.59 -10.49 -6.06
N PHE A 8 -0.51 -9.17 -6.19
CA PHE A 8 -0.78 -8.23 -5.10
C PHE A 8 -2.12 -7.53 -5.35
N PRO A 9 -3.27 -8.10 -4.91
CA PRO A 9 -4.59 -7.55 -5.23
C PRO A 9 -4.77 -6.09 -4.76
N GLY A 10 -4.09 -5.68 -3.68
CA GLY A 10 -4.08 -4.29 -3.22
C GLY A 10 -3.29 -3.31 -4.11
N GLY A 11 -2.61 -3.80 -5.15
CA GLY A 11 -1.77 -3.02 -6.06
C GLY A 11 -0.58 -2.34 -5.38
N ARG A 12 -0.16 -2.86 -4.22
CA ARG A 12 0.91 -2.32 -3.37
C ARG A 12 1.78 -3.45 -2.83
N TYR A 13 3.08 -3.17 -2.77
CA TYR A 13 4.04 -4.02 -2.09
C TYR A 13 4.94 -3.19 -1.17
N HIS A 14 4.80 -3.44 0.12
CA HIS A 14 5.56 -2.88 1.24
C HIS A 14 6.55 -3.94 1.75
N ALA A 15 7.84 -3.61 1.72
CA ALA A 15 8.88 -4.40 2.37
C ALA A 15 10.10 -3.55 2.69
N THR A 16 10.39 -3.37 3.97
CA THR A 16 11.59 -2.66 4.40
C THR A 16 12.83 -3.54 4.21
N PRO A 17 13.86 -3.07 3.49
CA PRO A 17 15.12 -3.79 3.35
C PRO A 17 15.76 -4.06 4.71
N TRP A 18 16.46 -5.19 4.82
CA TRP A 18 17.28 -5.44 6.00
C TRP A 18 18.34 -4.34 6.19
N GLY A 19 18.62 -3.99 7.45
CA GLY A 19 19.64 -2.98 7.78
C GLY A 19 19.24 -1.54 7.43
N ARG A 20 18.02 -1.31 6.94
CA ARG A 20 17.46 0.02 6.71
C ARG A 20 16.31 0.32 7.65
N HIS A 21 16.20 1.59 8.03
CA HIS A 21 15.10 2.09 8.81
C HIS A 21 13.86 2.35 7.93
N VAL A 22 12.66 2.15 8.47
CA VAL A 22 11.39 2.33 7.75
C VAL A 22 11.23 3.74 7.15
N ASN A 23 11.83 4.74 7.80
CA ASN A 23 11.81 6.14 7.36
C ASN A 23 12.82 6.48 6.26
N GLU A 24 13.60 5.52 5.74
CA GLU A 24 14.50 5.74 4.59
C GLU A 24 13.78 5.65 3.24
N ALA A 25 12.47 5.39 3.24
CA ALA A 25 11.63 5.22 2.05
C ALA A 25 12.14 4.17 1.04
N ALA A 26 13.00 3.25 1.47
CA ALA A 26 13.50 2.15 0.66
C ALA A 26 12.55 0.95 0.67
N VAL A 27 12.39 0.31 -0.48
CA VAL A 27 11.56 -0.90 -0.63
C VAL A 27 12.43 -2.03 -1.21
N ALA A 28 12.43 -3.19 -0.56
CA ALA A 28 13.19 -4.36 -0.98
C ALA A 28 12.54 -5.03 -2.20
N TRP A 29 13.04 -4.74 -3.40
CA TRP A 29 12.47 -5.21 -4.66
C TRP A 29 13.51 -5.82 -5.60
N PRO A 30 13.30 -7.04 -6.10
CA PRO A 30 12.15 -7.93 -5.87
C PRO A 30 12.04 -8.46 -4.44
N PRO A 31 10.96 -9.20 -4.09
CA PRO A 31 10.85 -9.82 -2.78
C PRO A 31 12.06 -10.72 -2.49
N GLU A 32 12.76 -10.42 -1.40
CA GLU A 32 13.97 -11.15 -1.00
C GLU A 32 13.65 -12.64 -0.77
N PRO A 33 14.41 -13.59 -1.35
CA PRO A 33 14.22 -15.02 -1.10
C PRO A 33 14.25 -15.38 0.40
N TRP A 34 15.08 -14.69 1.19
CA TRP A 34 15.09 -14.80 2.65
C TRP A 34 13.72 -14.54 3.28
N ARG A 35 13.04 -13.49 2.79
CA ARG A 35 11.72 -13.08 3.29
C ARG A 35 10.65 -14.07 2.88
N LEU A 36 10.73 -14.61 1.67
CA LEU A 36 9.83 -15.65 1.19
C LEU A 36 9.90 -16.89 2.09
N LEU A 37 11.10 -17.43 2.35
CA LEU A 37 11.27 -18.63 3.17
C LEU A 37 10.77 -18.42 4.60
N ARG A 38 11.03 -17.24 5.20
CA ARG A 38 10.47 -16.88 6.51
C ARG A 38 8.96 -16.74 6.50
N ALA A 39 8.37 -16.25 5.42
CA ALA A 39 6.92 -16.14 5.28
C ALA A 39 6.28 -17.54 5.18
N LEU A 40 6.85 -18.45 4.40
CA LEU A 40 6.39 -19.84 4.33
C LEU A 40 6.53 -20.55 5.69
N LEU A 41 7.64 -20.36 6.39
CA LEU A 41 7.82 -20.88 7.75
C LEU A 41 6.76 -20.34 8.73
N ALA A 42 6.43 -19.04 8.63
CA ALA A 42 5.38 -18.44 9.45
C ALA A 42 3.98 -19.00 9.12
N VAL A 43 3.69 -19.28 7.84
CA VAL A 43 2.45 -19.95 7.43
C VAL A 43 2.38 -21.35 8.04
N TRP A 44 3.44 -22.14 7.94
CA TRP A 44 3.49 -23.47 8.55
C TRP A 44 3.13 -23.43 10.05
N HIS A 45 3.78 -22.54 10.80
CA HIS A 45 3.55 -22.40 12.24
C HIS A 45 2.14 -21.95 12.62
N ARG A 46 1.49 -21.13 11.78
CA ARG A 46 0.24 -20.45 12.13
C ARG A 46 -1.01 -21.09 11.52
N LYS A 47 -0.85 -21.81 10.41
CA LYS A 47 -1.98 -22.21 9.55
C LYS A 47 -1.99 -23.69 9.18
N LEU A 48 -0.86 -24.39 9.27
CA LEU A 48 -0.80 -25.81 8.92
C LEU A 48 -0.74 -26.69 10.17
N ASP A 49 -1.41 -27.83 10.11
CA ASP A 49 -1.36 -28.86 11.15
C ASP A 49 -0.03 -29.64 11.08
N PRO A 50 0.82 -29.60 12.11
CA PRO A 50 2.09 -30.33 12.13
C PRO A 50 1.95 -31.85 12.05
N ALA A 51 0.79 -32.42 12.40
CA ALA A 51 0.53 -33.86 12.28
C ALA A 51 0.42 -34.27 10.81
N ARG A 52 -0.30 -33.47 10.00
CA ARG A 52 -0.38 -33.65 8.54
C ARG A 52 0.89 -33.22 7.84
N TRP A 53 1.51 -32.14 8.31
CA TRP A 53 2.68 -31.50 7.71
C TRP A 53 3.87 -31.50 8.67
N PRO A 54 4.58 -32.63 8.84
CA PRO A 54 5.70 -32.72 9.78
C PRO A 54 6.78 -31.67 9.53
N ARG A 55 7.37 -31.16 10.62
CA ARG A 55 8.48 -30.19 10.57
C ARG A 55 9.65 -30.65 9.69
N THR A 56 9.92 -31.94 9.63
CA THR A 56 10.97 -32.52 8.78
C THR A 56 10.70 -32.31 7.29
N ARG A 57 9.43 -32.42 6.84
CA ARG A 57 9.02 -32.12 5.47
C ARG A 57 9.20 -30.64 5.14
N LEU A 58 8.83 -29.76 6.07
CA LEU A 58 9.07 -28.31 5.93
C LEU A 58 10.56 -28.02 5.81
N SER A 59 11.38 -28.60 6.69
CA SER A 59 12.83 -28.39 6.67
C SER A 59 13.43 -28.80 5.33
N ALA A 60 13.05 -29.98 4.82
CA ALA A 60 13.53 -30.47 3.53
C ALA A 60 13.10 -29.56 2.37
N LEU A 61 11.84 -29.10 2.35
CA LEU A 61 11.34 -28.19 1.32
C LEU A 61 12.06 -26.85 1.35
N LEU A 62 12.17 -26.20 2.52
CA LEU A 62 12.81 -24.88 2.61
C LEU A 62 14.31 -24.96 2.31
N ASP A 63 15.00 -26.03 2.75
CA ASP A 63 16.42 -26.23 2.43
C ASP A 63 16.59 -26.42 0.92
N ARG A 64 15.68 -27.17 0.28
CA ARG A 64 15.64 -27.36 -1.16
C ARG A 64 15.39 -26.06 -1.93
N LEU A 65 14.55 -25.15 -1.42
CA LEU A 65 14.36 -23.81 -2.00
C LEU A 65 15.58 -22.89 -1.77
N ALA A 66 16.38 -23.15 -0.73
CA ALA A 66 17.58 -22.37 -0.41
C ALA A 66 18.82 -22.80 -1.21
N THR A 67 18.81 -23.96 -1.88
CA THR A 67 19.98 -24.44 -2.63
C THR A 67 20.35 -23.55 -3.81
N GLU A 68 19.36 -22.94 -4.45
CA GLU A 68 19.55 -22.08 -5.62
C GLU A 68 18.73 -20.79 -5.47
N PRO A 69 19.30 -19.63 -5.86
CA PRO A 69 18.55 -18.39 -5.95
C PRO A 69 17.52 -18.41 -7.10
N PRO A 70 16.30 -17.89 -6.91
CA PRO A 70 15.36 -17.71 -8.02
C PRO A 70 15.80 -16.57 -8.94
N GLN A 71 15.48 -16.67 -10.22
CA GLN A 71 15.37 -15.50 -11.10
C GLN A 71 13.96 -14.92 -11.02
N PHE A 72 13.80 -13.64 -11.33
CA PHE A 72 12.51 -12.96 -11.26
C PHE A 72 12.03 -12.39 -12.59
N HIS A 73 10.74 -12.56 -12.85
CA HIS A 73 10.01 -11.76 -13.83
C HIS A 73 9.16 -10.73 -13.08
N LEU A 74 9.40 -9.46 -13.40
CA LEU A 74 8.86 -8.33 -12.65
C LEU A 74 7.84 -7.58 -13.50
N PRO A 75 6.66 -7.27 -12.96
CA PRO A 75 5.78 -6.28 -13.57
C PRO A 75 6.42 -4.89 -13.43
N PRO A 76 6.01 -3.92 -14.26
CA PRO A 76 6.33 -2.52 -14.01
C PRO A 76 5.89 -2.13 -12.60
N ALA A 77 6.79 -1.47 -11.87
CA ALA A 77 6.56 -1.06 -10.50
C ALA A 77 7.03 0.38 -10.30
N VAL A 78 6.25 1.18 -9.58
CA VAL A 78 6.57 2.60 -9.30
C VAL A 78 6.77 2.79 -7.80
N PRO A 79 7.94 3.28 -7.35
CA PRO A 79 8.14 3.69 -5.96
C PRO A 79 7.18 4.81 -5.56
N ALA A 80 6.54 4.65 -4.42
CA ALA A 80 5.64 5.63 -3.83
C ALA A 80 5.73 5.57 -2.30
N HIS A 81 5.27 6.62 -1.64
CA HIS A 81 5.16 6.65 -0.19
C HIS A 81 4.02 7.57 0.25
N SER A 82 3.42 7.29 1.40
CA SER A 82 2.62 8.26 2.14
C SER A 82 3.46 8.91 3.24
N ARG A 83 3.05 10.11 3.64
CA ARG A 83 3.70 10.92 4.68
C ARG A 83 2.70 11.14 5.80
N HIS A 84 3.06 10.69 7.00
CA HIS A 84 2.21 10.79 8.18
C HIS A 84 2.90 11.64 9.24
N TYR A 85 2.22 12.66 9.75
CA TYR A 85 2.70 13.48 10.87
C TYR A 85 2.10 12.94 12.16
N LEU A 86 2.76 11.96 12.77
CA LEU A 86 2.24 11.29 13.96
C LEU A 86 2.49 12.15 15.21
N PRO A 87 1.46 12.39 16.04
CA PRO A 87 1.65 13.11 17.29
C PRO A 87 2.46 12.26 18.28
N THR A 88 3.55 12.83 18.79
CA THR A 88 4.23 12.36 20.00
C THR A 88 3.97 13.37 21.13
N ARG A 89 4.34 13.07 22.38
CA ARG A 89 3.96 13.87 23.56
C ARG A 89 4.10 15.38 23.38
N ASP A 90 5.16 15.83 22.70
CA ASP A 90 5.50 17.25 22.59
C ASP A 90 5.60 17.78 21.15
N LYS A 91 5.57 16.90 20.13
CA LYS A 91 5.75 17.27 18.71
C LYS A 91 5.16 16.27 17.73
N THR A 92 4.90 16.69 16.50
CA THR A 92 4.62 15.77 15.39
C THR A 92 5.92 15.25 14.78
N THR A 93 5.97 13.95 14.51
CA THR A 93 7.11 13.30 13.84
C THR A 93 6.66 12.82 12.48
N LEU A 94 7.40 13.20 11.44
CA LEU A 94 7.18 12.72 10.08
C LEU A 94 7.61 11.25 9.97
N VAL A 95 6.68 10.40 9.55
CA VAL A 95 6.89 8.98 9.27
C VAL A 95 6.56 8.73 7.80
N PHE A 96 7.46 8.00 7.14
CA PHE A 96 7.24 7.54 5.78
C PHE A 96 6.68 6.12 5.79
N ASP A 97 5.67 5.89 4.96
CA ASP A 97 5.23 4.54 4.61
C ASP A 97 5.49 4.31 3.12
N ALA A 98 6.62 3.70 2.81
CA ALA A 98 7.06 3.46 1.43
C ALA A 98 6.65 2.08 0.90
N PHE A 99 6.27 2.08 -0.38
CA PHE A 99 5.79 0.90 -1.10
C PHE A 99 6.04 1.03 -2.60
N LEU A 100 5.92 -0.10 -3.30
CA LEU A 100 5.82 -0.13 -4.75
C LEU A 100 4.36 -0.20 -5.16
N ARG A 101 3.94 0.64 -6.11
CA ARG A 101 2.71 0.44 -6.85
C ARG A 101 2.96 -0.57 -7.96
N ILE A 102 2.19 -1.64 -7.92
CA ILE A 102 2.19 -2.72 -8.91
C ILE A 102 0.76 -2.85 -9.43
N GLU A 103 0.59 -3.16 -10.71
CA GLU A 103 -0.75 -3.44 -11.23
C GLU A 103 -1.30 -4.73 -10.59
N ALA A 104 -2.49 -4.66 -9.97
CA ALA A 104 -3.01 -5.71 -9.11
C ALA A 104 -3.10 -7.10 -9.78
N GLY A 105 -3.39 -7.14 -11.08
CA GLY A 105 -3.48 -8.38 -11.86
C GLY A 105 -2.15 -8.89 -12.41
N GLN A 106 -1.07 -8.11 -12.35
CA GLN A 106 0.21 -8.53 -12.89
C GLN A 106 1.07 -9.27 -11.85
N PRO A 107 1.38 -10.56 -12.06
CA PRO A 107 2.16 -11.34 -11.10
C PRO A 107 3.66 -10.99 -11.15
N VAL A 108 4.29 -11.06 -9.97
CA VAL A 108 5.73 -11.27 -9.84
C VAL A 108 5.98 -12.77 -9.93
N HIS A 109 6.85 -13.22 -10.82
CA HIS A 109 7.27 -14.62 -10.83
C HIS A 109 8.64 -14.77 -10.19
N ALA A 110 8.77 -15.66 -9.22
CA ALA A 110 10.05 -16.22 -8.77
C ALA A 110 10.23 -17.61 -9.41
N VAL A 111 11.32 -17.82 -10.12
CA VAL A 111 11.55 -19.00 -10.95
C VAL A 111 12.87 -19.64 -10.57
N TRP A 112 12.85 -20.94 -10.29
CA TRP A 112 14.03 -21.78 -10.11
C TRP A 112 14.17 -22.70 -11.32
N PRO A 113 15.06 -22.37 -12.29
CA PRO A 113 15.12 -23.08 -13.57
C PRO A 113 15.45 -24.57 -13.44
N ALA A 114 16.43 -24.92 -12.60
CA ALA A 114 16.92 -26.28 -12.44
C ALA A 114 16.27 -27.03 -11.26
N LEU A 115 15.44 -26.35 -10.47
CA LEU A 115 14.85 -26.96 -9.29
C LEU A 115 13.65 -27.83 -9.66
N GLU A 116 13.74 -29.09 -9.24
CA GLU A 116 12.63 -30.04 -9.21
C GLU A 116 12.29 -30.35 -7.75
N LEU A 117 10.98 -30.45 -7.49
CA LEU A 117 10.41 -30.88 -6.22
C LEU A 117 9.62 -32.18 -6.45
N ASP A 118 9.66 -33.09 -5.48
CA ASP A 118 8.84 -34.29 -5.50
C ASP A 118 7.36 -33.99 -5.19
N ALA A 119 6.48 -34.99 -5.33
CA ALA A 119 5.03 -34.82 -5.14
C ALA A 119 4.66 -34.35 -3.71
N ASP A 120 5.34 -34.88 -2.69
CA ASP A 120 5.08 -34.51 -1.29
C ASP A 120 5.53 -33.07 -1.00
N GLN A 121 6.66 -32.66 -1.59
CA GLN A 121 7.18 -31.29 -1.52
C GLN A 121 6.27 -30.30 -2.25
N LEU A 122 5.73 -30.68 -3.41
CA LEU A 122 4.78 -29.86 -4.17
C LEU A 122 3.46 -29.70 -3.41
N GLU A 123 2.92 -30.76 -2.82
CA GLU A 123 1.68 -30.69 -2.03
C GLU A 123 1.85 -29.77 -0.80
N LEU A 124 2.98 -29.89 -0.09
CA LEU A 124 3.29 -29.01 1.03
C LEU A 124 3.48 -27.57 0.56
N LEU A 125 4.19 -27.34 -0.54
CA LEU A 125 4.39 -26.01 -1.09
C LEU A 125 3.04 -25.36 -1.44
N ASP A 126 2.14 -26.08 -2.11
CA ASP A 126 0.81 -25.57 -2.43
C ASP A 126 0.00 -25.19 -1.18
N ALA A 127 0.04 -26.02 -0.13
CA ALA A 127 -0.62 -25.69 1.14
C ALA A 127 -0.02 -24.45 1.82
N LEU A 128 1.31 -24.24 1.71
CA LEU A 128 1.98 -23.05 2.24
C LEU A 128 1.66 -21.79 1.42
N LEU A 129 1.56 -21.91 0.10
CA LEU A 129 1.23 -20.80 -0.79
C LEU A 129 -0.23 -20.37 -0.64
N ASP A 130 -1.16 -21.32 -0.53
CA ASP A 130 -2.58 -21.06 -0.22
C ASP A 130 -2.74 -20.35 1.14
N GLY A 131 -1.93 -20.73 2.12
CA GLY A 131 -1.87 -20.07 3.42
C GLY A 131 -1.19 -18.69 3.42
N LEU A 132 -0.53 -18.25 2.34
CA LEU A 132 0.24 -17.00 2.33
C LEU A 132 -0.64 -15.78 2.05
N GLY A 133 -1.12 -15.10 3.10
CA GLY A 133 -2.04 -13.95 2.96
C GLY A 133 -1.36 -12.59 2.72
N TYR A 134 -0.06 -12.45 3.05
CA TYR A 134 0.72 -11.26 2.72
C TYR A 134 2.20 -11.63 2.57
N LEU A 135 2.95 -10.88 1.76
CA LEU A 135 4.40 -11.02 1.61
C LEU A 135 5.07 -9.66 1.74
N GLY A 136 5.92 -9.49 2.77
CA GLY A 136 6.43 -8.17 3.14
C GLY A 136 5.85 -7.72 4.47
N ARG A 137 5.18 -6.58 4.47
CA ARG A 137 4.34 -6.12 5.58
C ARG A 137 2.88 -6.50 5.36
N ALA A 138 2.04 -6.32 6.38
CA ALA A 138 0.63 -6.71 6.36
C ALA A 138 -0.22 -5.98 5.29
N GLU A 139 0.26 -4.84 4.80
CA GLU A 139 -0.35 -4.06 3.72
C GLU A 139 -0.13 -4.69 2.33
N SER A 140 0.84 -5.61 2.20
CA SER A 140 1.18 -6.31 0.96
C SER A 140 0.38 -7.61 0.81
N TRP A 141 -0.94 -7.52 0.72
CA TRP A 141 -1.78 -8.71 0.49
C TRP A 141 -1.32 -9.44 -0.76
N VAL A 142 -1.25 -10.75 -0.70
CA VAL A 142 -0.71 -11.57 -1.77
C VAL A 142 -1.57 -12.80 -2.00
N GLU A 143 -1.73 -13.16 -3.27
CA GLU A 143 -2.18 -14.48 -3.71
C GLU A 143 -0.96 -15.15 -4.34
N ALA A 144 -0.60 -16.33 -3.85
CA ALA A 144 0.57 -17.06 -4.32
C ALA A 144 0.19 -18.43 -4.86
N VAL A 145 0.65 -18.75 -6.06
CA VAL A 145 0.36 -20.03 -6.73
C VAL A 145 1.56 -20.50 -7.52
N ARG A 146 1.69 -21.82 -7.71
CA ARG A 146 2.64 -22.34 -8.70
C ARG A 146 2.12 -22.05 -10.10
N GLU A 147 2.85 -21.22 -10.83
CA GLU A 147 2.49 -20.78 -12.18
C GLU A 147 3.75 -20.45 -12.96
N ALA A 148 3.80 -20.90 -14.21
CA ALA A 148 4.93 -20.65 -15.10
C ALA A 148 4.94 -19.17 -15.56
N PRO A 149 6.12 -18.56 -15.71
CA PRO A 149 6.21 -17.20 -16.25
C PRO A 149 5.73 -17.14 -17.71
N PRO A 150 5.42 -15.94 -18.23
CA PRO A 150 5.03 -15.76 -19.64
C PRO A 150 6.08 -16.35 -20.60
N ALA A 151 5.62 -17.19 -21.53
CA ALA A 151 6.49 -17.87 -22.48
C ALA A 151 7.29 -16.87 -23.34
N GLY A 152 8.57 -17.17 -23.57
CA GLY A 152 9.45 -16.37 -24.42
C GLY A 152 9.92 -15.04 -23.82
N ARG A 153 9.48 -14.67 -22.61
CA ARG A 153 10.00 -13.49 -21.90
C ARG A 153 11.26 -13.86 -21.13
N GLN A 154 12.31 -13.06 -21.26
CA GLN A 154 13.51 -13.21 -20.43
C GLN A 154 13.27 -12.67 -19.01
N PRO A 155 13.94 -13.23 -17.98
CA PRO A 155 13.85 -12.73 -16.61
C PRO A 155 14.35 -11.27 -16.52
N ASP A 156 13.70 -10.49 -15.67
CA ASP A 156 14.02 -9.08 -15.44
C ASP A 156 15.09 -8.90 -14.37
N CYS A 157 15.27 -9.88 -13.48
CA CYS A 157 16.27 -9.86 -12.41
C CYS A 157 16.87 -11.26 -12.24
N VAL A 158 18.19 -11.38 -12.37
CA VAL A 158 18.90 -12.68 -12.32
C VAL A 158 20.05 -12.62 -11.32
N PRO A 159 20.34 -13.71 -10.59
CA PRO A 159 21.54 -13.81 -9.78
C PRO A 159 22.79 -13.72 -10.68
N VAL A 160 23.86 -13.12 -10.17
CA VAL A 160 25.17 -13.07 -10.84
C VAL A 160 26.25 -13.66 -9.94
N GLU A 161 27.34 -14.12 -10.54
CA GLU A 161 28.52 -14.57 -9.81
C GLU A 161 29.22 -13.37 -9.14
N ALA A 162 29.74 -13.57 -7.93
CA ALA A 162 30.23 -12.50 -7.07
C ALA A 162 31.43 -11.72 -7.66
N ASP A 163 32.21 -12.36 -8.53
CA ASP A 163 33.43 -11.79 -9.14
C ASP A 163 33.18 -11.15 -10.52
N ALA A 164 31.95 -11.17 -11.03
CA ALA A 164 31.71 -10.83 -12.44
C ALA A 164 31.79 -9.33 -12.79
N ASP A 165 31.73 -8.38 -11.84
CA ASP A 165 31.64 -6.94 -12.19
C ASP A 165 32.14 -5.99 -11.07
N ALA A 166 33.22 -6.31 -10.38
CA ALA A 166 33.83 -5.36 -9.44
C ALA A 166 34.61 -4.21 -10.13
N GLU A 167 34.97 -4.36 -11.42
CA GLU A 167 35.83 -3.40 -12.14
C GLU A 167 35.12 -2.58 -13.25
N ASN A 168 33.88 -2.90 -13.63
CA ASN A 168 33.14 -2.13 -14.63
C ASN A 168 31.99 -1.36 -13.99
N GLY A 169 32.33 -0.29 -13.26
CA GLY A 169 31.40 0.74 -12.80
C GLY A 169 30.75 1.59 -13.90
N GLY A 170 30.63 1.09 -15.14
CA GLY A 170 30.02 1.83 -16.23
C GLY A 170 29.93 1.05 -17.54
N GLY A 171 28.69 0.83 -17.99
CA GLY A 171 28.31 0.75 -19.41
C GLY A 171 28.91 -0.40 -20.25
N GLY A 172 28.18 -1.50 -20.36
CA GLY A 172 28.39 -2.50 -21.42
C GLY A 172 27.12 -3.24 -21.82
N ASP A 173 26.28 -3.62 -20.85
CA ASP A 173 24.94 -4.18 -21.10
C ASP A 173 23.95 -3.90 -19.94
N GLY A 174 23.84 -2.59 -19.61
CA GLY A 174 22.62 -1.89 -19.20
C GLY A 174 21.75 -2.29 -17.99
N GLY A 175 22.21 -3.03 -16.97
CA GLY A 175 21.41 -3.38 -15.77
C GLY A 175 21.86 -2.73 -14.45
N GLU A 176 20.94 -2.52 -13.51
CA GLU A 176 21.21 -2.12 -12.12
C GLU A 176 21.69 -3.31 -11.29
N MET A 177 22.78 -3.14 -10.54
CA MET A 177 23.28 -4.14 -9.59
C MET A 177 22.64 -3.93 -8.23
N LEU A 178 22.10 -5.00 -7.63
CA LEU A 178 21.59 -4.98 -6.26
C LEU A 178 22.00 -6.25 -5.50
N ARG A 179 21.84 -6.24 -4.18
CA ARG A 179 22.08 -7.39 -3.31
C ARG A 179 20.79 -7.82 -2.64
N LEU A 180 20.42 -9.08 -2.81
CA LEU A 180 19.23 -9.66 -2.20
C LEU A 180 19.64 -10.63 -1.09
N LEU A 181 18.92 -10.57 0.02
CA LEU A 181 19.06 -11.60 1.06
C LEU A 181 18.39 -12.90 0.62
N ALA A 182 19.14 -14.00 0.71
CA ALA A 182 18.65 -15.36 0.55
C ALA A 182 18.98 -16.20 1.78
N ALA A 183 18.23 -17.28 1.99
CA ALA A 183 18.59 -18.24 3.02
C ALA A 183 19.86 -18.99 2.60
N ARG A 184 20.75 -19.18 3.56
CA ARG A 184 21.87 -20.09 3.47
C ARG A 184 21.33 -21.52 3.56
N PRO A 185 21.74 -22.46 2.71
CA PRO A 185 21.40 -23.88 2.86
C PRO A 185 21.81 -24.42 4.25
N ALA A 186 21.12 -25.45 4.73
CA ALA A 186 21.29 -26.02 6.06
C ALA A 186 22.74 -26.46 6.34
N ALA A 187 23.38 -27.14 5.38
CA ALA A 187 24.79 -27.53 5.48
C ALA A 187 25.71 -26.31 5.58
N GLY A 188 25.43 -25.26 4.80
CA GLY A 188 26.16 -24.00 4.85
C GLY A 188 26.01 -23.31 6.21
N TYR A 189 24.81 -23.36 6.81
CA TYR A 189 24.54 -22.78 8.13
C TYR A 189 25.29 -23.51 9.23
N ALA A 190 25.30 -24.85 9.23
CA ALA A 190 26.06 -25.63 10.20
C ALA A 190 27.56 -25.25 10.19
N GLY A 191 28.14 -25.10 9.00
CA GLY A 191 29.53 -24.64 8.84
C GLY A 191 29.75 -23.20 9.34
N PHE A 192 28.84 -22.28 9.01
CA PHE A 192 28.90 -20.90 9.52
C PHE A 192 28.81 -20.86 11.06
N ARG A 193 27.84 -21.60 11.63
CA ARG A 193 27.60 -21.67 13.07
C ARG A 193 28.83 -22.20 13.82
N SER A 194 29.45 -23.28 13.32
CA SER A 194 30.66 -23.83 13.93
C SER A 194 31.79 -22.81 13.99
N ARG A 195 32.03 -22.05 12.91
CA ARG A 195 33.05 -20.98 12.89
C ARG A 195 32.66 -19.84 13.84
N ALA A 196 31.41 -19.39 13.77
CA ALA A 196 30.92 -18.28 14.56
C ALA A 196 30.99 -18.54 16.08
N LEU A 197 30.73 -19.77 16.53
CA LEU A 197 30.88 -20.13 17.95
C LEU A 197 32.34 -20.12 18.41
N THR A 198 33.27 -20.55 17.54
CA THR A 198 34.70 -20.52 17.84
C THR A 198 35.25 -19.08 17.88
N GLU A 199 34.86 -18.26 16.91
CA GLU A 199 35.38 -16.89 16.73
C GLU A 199 34.70 -15.87 17.67
N PHE A 200 33.37 -15.93 17.79
CA PHE A 200 32.58 -14.92 18.50
C PHE A 200 32.01 -15.39 19.83
N GLY A 201 31.97 -16.70 20.09
CA GLY A 201 31.28 -17.30 21.24
C GLY A 201 31.84 -16.92 22.61
N ARG A 202 33.09 -16.44 22.69
CA ARG A 202 33.69 -15.93 23.94
C ARG A 202 33.42 -14.45 24.21
N ALA A 203 33.05 -13.66 23.20
CA ALA A 203 32.97 -12.20 23.28
C ALA A 203 31.52 -11.65 23.25
N ARG A 204 30.53 -12.46 22.87
CA ARG A 204 29.15 -12.01 22.63
C ARG A 204 28.15 -13.08 23.08
N ARG A 205 27.08 -12.69 23.79
CA ARG A 205 25.93 -13.59 24.10
C ARG A 205 25.11 -13.82 22.82
N ILE A 206 25.66 -14.58 21.88
CA ILE A 206 25.03 -14.87 20.58
C ILE A 206 24.34 -16.25 20.51
N ALA A 207 24.52 -17.09 21.53
CA ALA A 207 23.99 -18.45 21.57
C ALA A 207 22.47 -18.50 21.32
N ASP A 208 21.72 -17.60 21.94
CA ASP A 208 20.25 -17.51 21.80
C ASP A 208 19.79 -17.05 20.40
N THR A 209 20.71 -16.48 19.62
CA THR A 209 20.47 -16.02 18.23
C THR A 209 21.15 -16.90 17.19
N LEU A 210 21.73 -18.02 17.62
CA LEU A 210 22.48 -18.96 16.77
C LEU A 210 22.11 -20.42 17.11
N PRO A 211 20.82 -20.79 16.97
CA PRO A 211 20.32 -22.12 17.32
C PRO A 211 21.02 -23.23 16.53
N ALA A 212 21.02 -24.45 17.06
CA ALA A 212 21.64 -25.58 16.36
C ALA A 212 20.81 -26.00 15.13
N ASP A 213 19.49 -25.97 15.25
CA ASP A 213 18.56 -26.30 14.18
C ASP A 213 18.46 -25.16 13.16
N TRP A 214 18.48 -25.50 11.87
CA TRP A 214 18.50 -24.54 10.78
C TRP A 214 17.15 -23.82 10.62
N LEU A 215 16.02 -24.50 10.82
CA LEU A 215 14.70 -23.86 10.76
C LEU A 215 14.54 -22.86 11.90
N ASP A 216 15.01 -23.20 13.11
CA ASP A 216 15.01 -22.25 14.22
C ASP A 216 15.87 -21.02 13.92
N ALA A 217 16.96 -21.19 13.17
CA ALA A 217 17.81 -20.08 12.73
C ALA A 217 17.09 -19.14 11.76
N LEU A 218 16.20 -19.66 10.90
CA LEU A 218 15.33 -18.85 10.04
C LEU A 218 14.26 -18.11 10.86
N ALA A 219 13.77 -18.73 11.94
CA ALA A 219 12.71 -18.20 12.78
C ALA A 219 13.16 -17.07 13.73
N VAL A 220 14.46 -16.91 14.00
CA VAL A 220 14.97 -15.88 14.91
C VAL A 220 14.45 -14.50 14.52
N GLU A 221 13.87 -13.78 15.48
CA GLU A 221 13.31 -12.45 15.26
C GLU A 221 14.37 -11.42 14.88
N THR A 222 14.03 -10.54 13.95
CA THR A 222 14.90 -9.42 13.53
C THR A 222 15.37 -8.58 14.72
N GLY A 223 14.50 -8.29 15.68
CA GLY A 223 14.85 -7.52 16.87
C GLY A 223 15.87 -8.22 17.77
N ALA A 224 15.78 -9.55 17.92
CA ALA A 224 16.77 -10.33 18.66
C ALA A 224 18.13 -10.34 17.95
N LEU A 225 18.15 -10.50 16.63
CA LEU A 225 19.36 -10.45 15.82
C LEU A 225 20.06 -9.09 15.91
N GLN A 226 19.31 -7.99 15.82
CA GLN A 226 19.83 -6.63 15.97
C GLN A 226 20.39 -6.36 17.37
N LYS A 227 19.68 -6.80 18.42
CA LYS A 227 20.16 -6.69 19.82
C LYS A 227 21.46 -7.48 20.05
N ALA A 228 21.61 -8.64 19.41
CA ALA A 228 22.85 -9.42 19.44
C ALA A 228 23.97 -8.81 18.55
N GLY A 229 23.68 -7.72 17.82
CA GLY A 229 24.64 -6.97 17.02
C GLY A 229 25.01 -7.65 15.70
N TRP A 230 24.10 -8.46 15.15
CA TRP A 230 24.27 -9.04 13.82
C TRP A 230 24.00 -8.00 12.74
N ASN A 231 24.99 -7.75 11.87
CA ASN A 231 24.79 -6.91 10.67
C ASN A 231 23.87 -7.57 9.65
N ARG A 232 23.77 -8.91 9.66
CA ARG A 232 22.93 -9.74 8.80
C ARG A 232 22.51 -11.00 9.57
N PRO A 233 21.32 -11.58 9.33
CA PRO A 233 20.95 -12.84 9.96
C PRO A 233 21.98 -13.95 9.69
N PRO A 234 22.37 -14.75 10.69
CA PRO A 234 23.33 -15.85 10.55
C PRO A 234 22.96 -16.87 9.45
N ALA A 235 21.67 -17.18 9.33
CA ALA A 235 21.16 -18.10 8.33
C ALA A 235 20.89 -17.41 6.97
N ALA A 236 21.25 -16.13 6.80
CA ALA A 236 21.12 -15.43 5.54
C ALA A 236 22.49 -15.22 4.86
N ILE A 237 22.46 -15.17 3.53
CA ILE A 237 23.54 -14.72 2.66
C ILE A 237 23.05 -13.58 1.77
N GLU A 238 23.98 -12.77 1.28
CA GLU A 238 23.69 -11.80 0.22
C GLU A 238 24.10 -12.42 -1.10
N ILE A 239 23.21 -12.35 -2.07
CA ILE A 239 23.47 -12.79 -3.44
C ILE A 239 23.39 -11.52 -4.31
N PRO A 240 24.40 -11.24 -5.15
CA PRO A 240 24.32 -10.14 -6.10
C PRO A 240 23.38 -10.52 -7.24
N TYR A 241 22.57 -9.55 -7.67
CA TYR A 241 21.61 -9.68 -8.75
C TYR A 241 21.79 -8.54 -9.73
N ARG A 242 21.66 -8.86 -11.02
CA ARG A 242 21.54 -7.88 -12.08
C ARG A 242 20.08 -7.75 -12.47
N ARG A 243 19.53 -6.56 -12.29
CA ARG A 243 18.16 -6.20 -12.63
C ARG A 243 18.15 -5.30 -13.85
N ARG A 244 17.31 -5.59 -14.82
CA ARG A 244 17.07 -4.68 -15.95
C ARG A 244 16.50 -3.37 -15.41
N PRO A 245 16.90 -2.20 -15.96
CA PRO A 245 16.39 -0.93 -15.48
C PRO A 245 14.87 -0.96 -15.60
N ALA A 246 14.20 -0.68 -14.50
CA ALA A 246 12.76 -0.47 -14.55
C ALA A 246 12.54 0.71 -15.50
N ARG A 247 12.02 0.46 -16.72
CA ARG A 247 11.53 1.55 -17.53
C ARG A 247 10.39 2.15 -16.72
N PRO A 248 10.44 3.42 -16.32
CA PRO A 248 9.30 4.06 -15.72
C PRO A 248 8.20 4.10 -16.79
N SER A 249 7.39 3.06 -16.87
CA SER A 249 6.07 3.24 -17.43
C SER A 249 5.36 4.05 -16.35
N ALA A 250 5.27 5.36 -16.55
CA ALA A 250 4.17 6.09 -15.95
C ALA A 250 2.95 5.21 -16.23
N PRO A 251 2.25 4.66 -15.22
CA PRO A 251 1.06 3.91 -15.48
C PRO A 251 0.18 4.86 -16.27
N ARG A 252 0.03 4.58 -17.57
CA ARG A 252 -1.09 5.11 -18.32
C ARG A 252 -2.25 4.41 -17.66
N HIS A 253 -2.79 5.04 -16.62
CA HIS A 253 -4.20 4.90 -16.38
C HIS A 253 -4.82 5.27 -17.71
N ASP A 254 -5.17 4.27 -18.51
CA ASP A 254 -6.44 4.34 -19.18
C ASP A 254 -7.41 4.62 -18.04
N ARG A 255 -7.65 5.91 -17.81
CA ARG A 255 -8.83 6.36 -17.12
C ARG A 255 -9.93 5.77 -17.99
N ARG A 256 -10.36 4.54 -17.69
CA ARG A 256 -11.74 4.18 -17.94
C ARG A 256 -12.49 5.34 -17.33
N PRO A 257 -13.19 6.16 -18.12
CA PRO A 257 -14.03 7.18 -17.52
C PRO A 257 -14.91 6.40 -16.55
N GLY A 258 -14.72 6.65 -15.25
CA GLY A 258 -15.69 6.19 -14.28
C GLY A 258 -17.06 6.72 -14.71
N PRO A 259 -18.16 6.14 -14.21
CA PRO A 259 -19.45 6.82 -14.36
C PRO A 259 -19.26 8.29 -13.97
N ALA A 260 -19.77 9.21 -14.80
CA ALA A 260 -19.64 10.63 -14.53
C ALA A 260 -20.16 10.90 -13.11
N ILE A 261 -19.32 11.44 -12.23
CA ILE A 261 -19.74 11.77 -10.87
C ILE A 261 -20.79 12.87 -11.02
N ASP A 262 -22.02 12.58 -10.65
CA ASP A 262 -23.17 13.49 -10.78
C ASP A 262 -23.57 14.09 -9.44
N THR A 263 -23.12 13.52 -8.33
CA THR A 263 -23.60 13.86 -6.99
C THR A 263 -22.44 13.94 -6.00
N VAL A 264 -22.46 14.99 -5.17
CA VAL A 264 -21.59 15.12 -3.98
C VAL A 264 -22.48 15.24 -2.75
N ARG A 265 -22.21 14.44 -1.73
CA ARG A 265 -22.93 14.42 -0.45
C ARG A 265 -21.98 14.81 0.68
N TYR A 266 -22.47 15.60 1.63
CA TYR A 266 -21.71 16.05 2.79
C TYR A 266 -22.47 15.71 4.06
N ALA A 267 -21.76 15.18 5.05
CA ALA A 267 -22.24 15.15 6.42
C ALA A 267 -22.15 16.56 7.02
N LEU A 268 -23.21 17.00 7.68
CA LEU A 268 -23.32 18.30 8.31
C LEU A 268 -22.91 18.21 9.78
N TYR A 269 -21.80 18.85 10.14
CA TYR A 269 -21.27 18.80 11.51
C TYR A 269 -21.41 20.15 12.23
N GLY A 270 -22.21 20.16 13.31
CA GLY A 270 -22.43 21.32 14.17
C GLY A 270 -23.66 21.12 15.07
N ARG A 271 -23.78 21.90 16.15
CA ARG A 271 -24.94 21.83 17.05
C ARG A 271 -25.56 23.23 17.24
N PRO A 272 -26.89 23.36 17.25
CA PRO A 272 -27.88 22.32 16.90
C PRO A 272 -27.91 22.06 15.38
N LEU A 273 -28.30 20.85 14.98
CA LEU A 273 -28.60 20.57 13.56
C LEU A 273 -29.90 21.29 13.13
N PRO A 274 -29.97 21.81 11.90
CA PRO A 274 -31.20 22.38 11.36
C PRO A 274 -32.33 21.36 11.35
N ARG A 275 -33.57 21.83 11.42
CA ARG A 275 -34.70 20.90 11.31
C ARG A 275 -35.03 20.67 9.84
N ILE A 276 -35.63 19.52 9.52
CA ILE A 276 -36.00 19.17 8.14
C ILE A 276 -37.00 20.16 7.52
N GLU A 277 -37.79 20.86 8.34
CA GLU A 277 -38.68 21.93 7.90
C GLU A 277 -37.92 23.14 7.30
N ASP A 278 -36.61 23.27 7.59
CA ASP A 278 -35.73 24.29 7.02
C ASP A 278 -34.99 23.82 5.76
N ALA A 279 -35.33 22.65 5.17
CA ALA A 279 -34.60 22.04 4.04
C ALA A 279 -34.36 23.01 2.87
N ILE A 280 -35.38 23.78 2.48
CA ILE A 280 -35.26 24.75 1.38
C ILE A 280 -34.26 25.86 1.74
N ARG A 281 -34.26 26.34 2.99
CA ARG A 281 -33.33 27.37 3.46
C ARG A 281 -31.91 26.84 3.47
N VAL A 282 -31.72 25.63 3.98
CA VAL A 282 -30.41 24.95 4.02
C VAL A 282 -29.86 24.72 2.61
N GLY A 283 -30.71 24.32 1.65
CA GLY A 283 -30.35 24.21 0.24
C GLY A 283 -29.86 25.54 -0.35
N GLU A 284 -30.57 26.65 -0.09
CA GLU A 284 -30.13 27.97 -0.54
C GLU A 284 -28.84 28.44 0.15
N TRP A 285 -28.63 28.12 1.43
CA TRP A 285 -27.38 28.42 2.12
C TRP A 285 -26.21 27.65 1.52
N LEU A 286 -26.44 26.39 1.13
CA LEU A 286 -25.44 25.56 0.45
C LEU A 286 -25.09 26.16 -0.90
N ARG A 287 -26.10 26.51 -1.70
CA ARG A 287 -25.92 27.20 -2.99
C ARG A 287 -25.10 28.48 -2.81
N SER A 288 -25.50 29.33 -1.88
CA SER A 288 -24.81 30.59 -1.57
C SER A 288 -23.36 30.37 -1.13
N THR A 289 -23.08 29.32 -0.35
CA THR A 289 -21.71 28.97 0.05
C THR A 289 -20.86 28.53 -1.14
N VAL A 290 -21.38 27.66 -2.01
CA VAL A 290 -20.66 27.24 -3.22
C VAL A 290 -20.46 28.40 -4.19
N LEU A 291 -21.47 29.26 -4.39
CA LEU A 291 -21.35 30.45 -5.24
C LEU A 291 -20.28 31.43 -4.75
N ARG A 292 -20.11 31.57 -3.43
CA ARG A 292 -19.03 32.40 -2.86
C ARG A 292 -17.65 31.78 -3.04
N ALA A 293 -17.57 30.44 -3.02
CA ALA A 293 -16.33 29.71 -3.25
C ALA A 293 -15.96 29.67 -4.75
N CYS A 294 -16.94 29.74 -5.65
CA CYS A 294 -16.72 29.94 -7.08
C CYS A 294 -16.30 31.40 -7.37
N HIS A 295 -15.03 31.62 -7.71
CA HIS A 295 -14.61 32.91 -8.26
C HIS A 295 -15.27 33.15 -9.64
N PRO A 296 -15.73 34.38 -9.94
CA PRO A 296 -16.27 34.70 -11.26
C PRO A 296 -15.25 34.42 -12.39
N PRO A 297 -15.69 33.89 -13.55
CA PRO A 297 -17.08 33.60 -13.91
C PRO A 297 -17.59 32.29 -13.29
N VAL A 298 -18.78 32.35 -12.67
CA VAL A 298 -19.44 31.17 -12.09
C VAL A 298 -20.06 30.33 -13.22
N PRO A 299 -19.83 29.01 -13.28
CA PRO A 299 -20.43 28.15 -14.31
C PRO A 299 -21.96 28.16 -14.28
N ALA A 300 -22.58 28.15 -15.47
CA ALA A 300 -24.04 28.11 -15.64
C ALA A 300 -24.71 26.94 -14.89
N LEU A 301 -24.04 25.80 -14.83
CA LEU A 301 -24.51 24.61 -14.09
C LEU A 301 -24.58 24.84 -12.57
N ILE A 302 -23.78 25.75 -12.01
CA ILE A 302 -23.81 26.09 -10.58
C ILE A 302 -24.74 27.30 -10.34
N SER A 303 -24.67 28.32 -11.19
CA SER A 303 -25.49 29.54 -11.02
C SER A 303 -26.96 29.31 -11.34
N GLY A 304 -27.26 28.40 -12.27
CA GLY A 304 -28.57 28.24 -12.88
C GLY A 304 -28.91 29.32 -13.92
N HIS A 305 -27.95 30.19 -14.26
CA HIS A 305 -28.13 31.27 -15.23
C HIS A 305 -27.51 30.91 -16.59
N ASP A 306 -28.00 31.53 -17.66
CA ASP A 306 -27.49 31.38 -19.03
C ASP A 306 -27.47 29.91 -19.53
N LEU A 307 -28.42 29.10 -19.06
CA LEU A 307 -28.58 27.72 -19.50
C LEU A 307 -29.15 27.63 -20.93
N PRO A 308 -28.80 26.60 -21.71
CA PRO A 308 -29.36 26.39 -23.03
C PRO A 308 -30.89 26.21 -23.00
N PRO A 309 -31.65 26.76 -23.97
CA PRO A 309 -33.11 26.64 -24.00
C PRO A 309 -33.64 25.19 -24.00
N GLY A 310 -32.84 24.24 -24.48
CA GLY A 310 -33.19 22.82 -24.56
C GLY A 310 -33.08 22.04 -23.25
N ASN A 311 -32.41 22.59 -22.22
CA ASN A 311 -32.31 21.94 -20.90
C ASN A 311 -32.22 22.98 -19.75
N PRO A 312 -33.34 23.64 -19.38
CA PRO A 312 -33.36 24.66 -18.32
C PRO A 312 -33.14 24.07 -16.91
N HIS A 313 -33.16 22.74 -16.77
CA HIS A 313 -32.97 22.03 -15.50
C HIS A 313 -31.62 21.29 -15.42
N ALA A 314 -30.68 21.59 -16.32
CA ALA A 314 -29.32 21.02 -16.30
C ALA A 314 -28.48 21.47 -15.09
N HIS A 315 -28.96 22.41 -14.29
CA HIS A 315 -28.21 22.99 -13.18
C HIS A 315 -28.24 22.11 -11.92
N ALA A 316 -27.38 22.47 -10.97
CA ALA A 316 -27.24 21.80 -9.70
C ALA A 316 -28.50 21.93 -8.82
N PHE A 317 -28.94 20.80 -8.27
CA PHE A 317 -29.95 20.70 -7.22
C PHE A 317 -29.27 20.72 -5.85
N TRP A 318 -29.79 21.56 -4.96
CA TRP A 318 -29.24 21.80 -3.62
C TRP A 318 -30.20 21.20 -2.60
N LEU A 319 -29.94 19.96 -2.20
CA LEU A 319 -30.89 19.18 -1.39
C LEU A 319 -30.36 19.00 0.03
N ALA A 320 -31.30 19.01 0.98
CA ALA A 320 -31.05 18.69 2.38
C ALA A 320 -31.72 17.36 2.73
N GLU A 321 -31.07 16.58 3.57
CA GLU A 321 -31.47 15.21 3.91
C GLU A 321 -31.44 15.00 5.43
N SER A 322 -32.43 14.28 5.96
CA SER A 322 -32.43 13.71 7.31
C SER A 322 -32.23 12.20 7.17
N ALA A 323 -30.98 11.77 7.05
CA ALA A 323 -30.64 10.37 6.81
C ALA A 323 -30.99 9.50 8.03
N GLY A 324 -30.84 10.04 9.25
CA GLY A 324 -31.22 9.38 10.50
C GLY A 324 -32.72 9.32 10.79
N GLY A 325 -33.57 10.05 10.03
CA GLY A 325 -35.02 10.04 10.20
C GLY A 325 -35.55 10.71 11.49
N ASP A 326 -34.73 11.48 12.19
CA ASP A 326 -35.06 12.17 13.45
C ASP A 326 -35.65 13.57 13.24
N GLY A 327 -35.88 13.97 11.97
CA GLY A 327 -36.37 15.29 11.59
C GLY A 327 -35.29 16.38 11.66
N ARG A 328 -34.00 16.02 11.83
CA ARG A 328 -32.86 16.92 11.73
C ARG A 328 -32.10 16.69 10.44
N ILE A 329 -31.62 17.78 9.84
CA ILE A 329 -30.77 17.72 8.65
C ILE A 329 -29.36 17.37 9.10
N ASP A 330 -28.94 16.15 8.79
CA ASP A 330 -27.61 15.61 9.07
C ASP A 330 -26.74 15.54 7.81
N HIS A 331 -27.35 15.64 6.62
CA HIS A 331 -26.64 15.65 5.34
C HIS A 331 -27.20 16.71 4.40
N VAL A 332 -26.33 17.16 3.49
CA VAL A 332 -26.73 17.97 2.34
C VAL A 332 -26.04 17.41 1.10
N LEU A 333 -26.67 17.55 -0.06
CA LEU A 333 -26.13 17.03 -1.31
C LEU A 333 -26.33 18.00 -2.47
N ILE A 334 -25.42 17.91 -3.43
CA ILE A 334 -25.41 18.66 -4.67
C ILE A 334 -25.50 17.64 -5.80
N HIS A 335 -26.59 17.68 -6.56
CA HIS A 335 -26.81 16.77 -7.69
C HIS A 335 -26.86 17.55 -9.01
N MET A 336 -26.07 17.14 -10.00
CA MET A 336 -26.03 17.70 -11.35
C MET A 336 -26.41 16.59 -12.35
N PRO A 337 -27.60 16.64 -12.98
CA PRO A 337 -28.09 15.54 -13.82
C PRO A 337 -27.16 15.15 -14.98
N ASP A 338 -26.46 16.13 -15.54
CA ASP A 338 -25.54 15.94 -16.66
C ASP A 338 -24.08 15.67 -16.23
N GLY A 339 -23.85 15.44 -14.92
CA GLY A 339 -22.54 15.21 -14.33
C GLY A 339 -21.82 16.48 -13.88
N ILE A 340 -20.89 16.31 -12.95
CA ILE A 340 -20.08 17.39 -12.39
C ILE A 340 -18.87 17.67 -13.31
N PRO A 341 -18.72 18.90 -13.84
CA PRO A 341 -17.58 19.25 -14.68
C PRO A 341 -16.26 19.21 -13.91
N ALA A 342 -15.17 18.81 -14.59
CA ALA A 342 -13.83 18.74 -14.02
C ALA A 342 -13.38 20.03 -13.30
N GLY A 343 -13.77 21.20 -13.84
CA GLY A 343 -13.38 22.52 -13.34
C GLY A 343 -14.02 22.92 -12.00
N VAL A 344 -15.04 22.22 -11.52
CA VAL A 344 -15.75 22.57 -10.28
C VAL A 344 -15.53 21.59 -9.13
N PHE A 345 -14.92 20.42 -9.36
CA PHE A 345 -14.62 19.46 -8.28
C PHE A 345 -13.79 20.07 -7.16
N GLY A 346 -12.83 20.95 -7.46
CA GLY A 346 -12.01 21.59 -6.43
C GLY A 346 -12.85 22.42 -5.45
N VAL A 347 -13.86 23.13 -5.97
CA VAL A 347 -14.78 23.93 -5.15
C VAL A 347 -15.74 23.06 -4.37
N LEU A 348 -16.23 21.96 -4.96
CA LEU A 348 -17.14 21.02 -4.28
C LEU A 348 -16.40 20.12 -3.28
N ALA A 349 -15.09 19.88 -3.43
CA ALA A 349 -14.33 19.10 -2.46
C ALA A 349 -14.21 19.81 -1.10
N ASP A 350 -14.16 21.15 -1.11
CA ASP A 350 -14.12 21.99 0.09
C ASP A 350 -14.81 23.34 -0.15
N PRO A 351 -16.16 23.39 -0.10
CA PRO A 351 -16.90 24.64 -0.28
C PRO A 351 -16.82 25.56 0.95
N GLY A 352 -16.12 25.14 2.02
CA GLY A 352 -16.06 25.83 3.30
C GLY A 352 -17.25 25.51 4.22
N LYS A 353 -17.58 26.46 5.11
CA LYS A 353 -18.65 26.28 6.11
C LYS A 353 -20.00 26.69 5.55
N LEU A 354 -21.03 25.89 5.83
CA LEU A 354 -22.42 26.30 5.66
C LEU A 354 -22.75 27.34 6.73
N ARG A 355 -23.24 28.52 6.35
CA ARG A 355 -23.55 29.61 7.29
C ARG A 355 -25.00 30.06 7.15
N GLU A 356 -25.67 30.18 8.28
CA GLU A 356 -26.96 30.87 8.35
C GLU A 356 -26.73 32.38 8.10
N PRO A 357 -27.41 33.00 7.12
CA PRO A 357 -27.28 34.43 6.87
C PRO A 357 -27.77 35.26 8.06
N ALA A 358 -27.05 36.32 8.40
CA ALA A 358 -27.51 37.27 9.40
C ALA A 358 -28.85 37.89 8.96
N ARG A 359 -29.85 37.91 9.86
CA ARG A 359 -31.11 38.62 9.59
C ARG A 359 -30.80 40.11 9.42
N ARG A 360 -31.09 40.69 8.24
CA ARG A 360 -31.07 42.15 8.08
C ARG A 360 -32.12 42.76 9.02
N ARG A 361 -31.69 43.55 10.01
CA ARG A 361 -32.59 44.44 10.77
C ARG A 361 -33.10 45.56 9.85
N PRO A 362 -34.32 46.07 10.05
CA PRO A 362 -34.72 47.36 9.51
C PRO A 362 -33.77 48.45 10.02
N ALA A 363 -33.41 49.42 9.16
CA ALA A 363 -32.51 50.50 9.54
C ALA A 363 -33.17 51.40 10.59
N GLY A 364 -32.82 51.20 11.86
CA GLY A 364 -33.28 51.99 12.99
C GLY A 364 -32.84 51.32 14.30
N ASP A 365 -32.02 52.05 15.06
CA ASP A 365 -31.50 51.76 16.40
C ASP A 365 -30.32 50.77 16.52
N GLY A 366 -29.13 51.39 16.69
CA GLY A 366 -28.34 51.26 17.92
C GLY A 366 -27.34 50.11 18.00
N ASP A 367 -26.08 50.48 18.27
CA ASP A 367 -24.91 49.61 18.51
C ASP A 367 -25.20 48.41 19.42
N ALA A 368 -24.91 47.20 18.92
CA ALA A 368 -24.46 46.07 19.70
C ALA A 368 -23.78 45.02 18.79
N ASP A 369 -22.72 44.47 19.34
CA ASP A 369 -21.71 43.55 18.83
C ASP A 369 -22.26 42.23 18.23
N ASP A 370 -21.48 41.68 17.29
CA ASP A 370 -21.49 40.34 16.66
C ASP A 370 -22.80 39.51 16.67
N THR A 371 -23.55 39.53 15.57
CA THR A 371 -24.65 38.56 15.35
C THR A 371 -24.08 37.17 15.14
N ASP A 372 -24.24 36.31 16.14
CA ASP A 372 -23.88 34.89 16.16
C ASP A 372 -24.54 34.13 14.97
N THR A 373 -23.84 34.11 13.83
CA THR A 373 -24.29 33.39 12.63
C THR A 373 -23.89 31.93 12.78
N ARG A 374 -24.89 31.07 12.97
CA ARG A 374 -24.67 29.62 13.08
C ARG A 374 -23.94 29.12 11.85
N ALA A 375 -22.92 28.31 12.08
CA ALA A 375 -22.11 27.73 11.03
C ALA A 375 -21.93 26.23 11.27
N TRP A 376 -22.02 25.46 10.19
CA TRP A 376 -21.81 24.02 10.19
C TRP A 376 -20.64 23.68 9.27
N GLN A 377 -19.82 22.72 9.68
CA GLN A 377 -18.79 22.14 8.82
C GLN A 377 -19.43 21.14 7.85
N LEU A 378 -18.98 21.18 6.59
CA LEU A 378 -19.36 20.23 5.56
C LEU A 378 -18.22 19.22 5.43
N LEU A 379 -18.50 17.95 5.69
CA LEU A 379 -17.53 16.86 5.54
C LEU A 379 -17.94 16.02 4.34
N PRO A 380 -17.20 16.04 3.23
CA PRO A 380 -17.55 15.28 2.03
C PRO A 380 -17.51 13.77 2.34
N GLU A 381 -18.62 13.10 2.07
CA GLU A 381 -18.71 11.65 2.08
C GLU A 381 -18.33 11.15 0.69
N TRP A 382 -17.06 10.78 0.52
CA TRP A 382 -16.60 10.21 -0.74
C TRP A 382 -17.15 8.79 -0.89
N PHE A 383 -18.25 8.64 -1.64
CA PHE A 383 -18.63 7.36 -2.23
C PHE A 383 -18.01 7.28 -3.62
N GLY A 384 -16.90 6.57 -3.74
CA GLY A 384 -16.17 6.36 -4.99
C GLY A 384 -14.69 6.15 -4.77
#